data_AF-A0A7C2QI76-F1
#
_entry.id   AF-A0A7C2QI76-F1
#
_cell.length_a   1.000
_cell.length_b   1.000
_cell.length_c   1.000
_cell.angle_alpha   90.00
_cell.angle_beta   90.00
_cell.angle_gamma   90.00
#
_symmetry.space_group_name_H-M   'P 1'
#
loop_
_entity.id
_entity.type
_entity.pdbx_description
1 polymer ?
#
loop_
_entity_poly.entity_id
_entity_poly.type
_entity_poly.pdbx_seq_one_letter_code
_entity_poly.pdbx_strand_id
1 'polypeptide(L)'
;MRFAIRFADKLVGLFVLVAIIGLLGVIIVLGANQRWFAKNYYFYTFFQSGKGISRGMPITFKGFEIGKVSSVEMNDKNEVVVHYYIYDTYYSKVKLNSVIELASSPLG
;
A
#
# COMPACT_ATOMS: atom_id res chain seq x y z
N MET A 1 -47.10 31.63 -23.23
CA MET A 1 -45.71 31.64 -23.73
C MET A 1 -45.11 30.26 -23.45
N ARG A 2 -44.75 29.48 -24.48
CA ARG A 2 -44.15 28.15 -24.31
C ARG A 2 -42.65 28.26 -24.56
N PHE A 3 -41.88 28.50 -23.50
CA PHE A 3 -40.42 28.42 -23.57
C PHE A 3 -40.02 26.95 -23.59
N ALA A 4 -40.02 26.35 -24.78
CA ALA A 4 -39.41 25.05 -25.00
C ALA A 4 -37.88 25.25 -24.98
N ILE A 5 -37.23 24.89 -23.88
CA ILE A 5 -35.76 24.90 -23.82
C ILE A 5 -35.25 23.75 -24.70
N ARG A 6 -35.02 24.04 -25.99
CA ARG A 6 -34.54 23.07 -27.00
C ARG A 6 -33.15 22.48 -26.69
N PHE A 7 -32.48 23.02 -25.67
CA PHE A 7 -31.14 22.65 -25.23
C PHE A 7 -31.13 22.04 -23.81
N ALA A 8 -32.30 21.78 -23.20
CA ALA A 8 -32.38 21.23 -21.85
C ALA A 8 -31.64 19.90 -21.75
N ASP A 9 -31.79 19.02 -22.75
CA ASP A 9 -31.13 17.72 -22.79
C ASP A 9 -29.59 17.85 -22.82
N LYS A 10 -29.06 18.84 -23.54
CA LYS A 10 -27.62 19.12 -23.60
C LYS A 10 -27.10 19.69 -22.28
N LEU A 11 -27.88 20.54 -21.62
CA LEU A 11 -27.52 21.12 -20.33
C LEU A 11 -27.48 20.06 -19.23
N VAL A 12 -28.48 19.15 -19.23
CA VAL A 12 -28.53 18.01 -18.31
C VAL A 12 -27.37 17.06 -18.58
N GLY A 13 -27.09 16.74 -19.85
CA GLY A 13 -25.93 15.92 -20.22
C GLY A 13 -24.60 16.51 -19.75
N LEU A 14 -24.41 17.83 -19.92
CA LEU A 14 -23.23 18.52 -19.43
C LEU A 14 -23.13 18.48 -17.90
N PHE A 15 -24.23 18.70 -17.19
CA PHE A 15 -24.27 18.63 -15.73
C PHE A 15 -23.88 17.25 -15.21
N VAL A 16 -24.41 16.18 -15.80
CA VAL A 16 -24.08 14.80 -15.44
C VAL A 16 -22.60 14.52 -15.72
N LEU A 17 -22.08 14.99 -16.86
CA LEU A 17 -20.68 14.79 -17.23
C LEU A 17 -19.72 15.51 -16.26
N VAL A 18 -20.06 16.74 -15.86
CA VAL A 18 -19.31 17.48 -14.83
C VAL A 18 -19.36 16.77 -13.48
N ALA A 19 -20.52 16.23 -13.08
CA ALA A 19 -20.65 15.48 -11.84
C ALA A 19 -19.79 14.20 -11.84
N ILE A 20 -19.73 13.47 -12.97
CA ILE A 20 -18.86 12.28 -13.11
C ILE A 20 -17.39 12.68 -13.04
N ILE A 21 -16.97 13.74 -13.75
CA ILE A 21 -15.58 14.22 -13.69
C ILE A 21 -15.23 14.65 -12.26
N GLY A 22 -16.14 15.36 -11.58
CA GLY A 22 -15.96 15.76 -10.19
C GLY A 22 -15.80 14.54 -9.26
N LEU A 23 -16.66 13.53 -9.42
CA LEU A 23 -16.59 12.29 -8.64
C LEU A 23 -15.27 11.54 -8.88
N LEU A 24 -14.85 11.41 -10.14
CA LEU A 24 -13.56 10.82 -10.51
C LEU A 24 -12.39 11.61 -9.91
N GLY A 25 -12.47 12.95 -9.94
CA GLY A 25 -11.48 13.82 -9.33
C GLY A 25 -11.32 13.59 -7.82
N VAL A 26 -12.44 13.48 -7.09
CA VAL A 26 -12.42 13.16 -5.65
C VAL A 26 -11.79 11.79 -5.39
N ILE A 27 -12.17 10.76 -6.16
CA ILE A 27 -11.59 9.42 -6.03
C ILE A 27 -10.08 9.44 -6.27
N ILE A 28 -9.60 10.16 -7.29
CA ILE A 28 -8.17 10.28 -7.60
C ILE A 28 -7.42 10.96 -6.46
N VAL A 29 -7.94 12.06 -5.91
CA VAL A 29 -7.29 12.77 -4.78
C VAL A 29 -7.19 11.88 -3.54
N LEU A 30 -8.26 11.14 -3.23
CA LEU A 30 -8.27 10.20 -2.10
C LEU A 30 -7.28 9.04 -2.31
N GLY A 31 -7.24 8.45 -3.52
CA GLY A 31 -6.33 7.35 -3.85
C GLY A 31 -4.87 7.76 -3.92
N ALA A 32 -4.57 8.96 -4.45
CA ALA A 32 -3.23 9.49 -4.53
C ALA A 32 -2.60 9.70 -3.14
N ASN A 33 -3.40 10.16 -2.16
CA ASN A 33 -2.91 10.37 -0.80
C ASN A 33 -2.65 9.05 -0.04
N GLN A 34 -3.29 7.94 -0.44
CA GLN A 34 -3.13 6.63 0.17
C GLN A 34 -2.00 5.78 -0.44
N ARG A 35 -1.07 6.36 -1.20
CA ARG A 35 0.04 5.64 -1.86
C ARG A 35 -0.42 4.48 -2.77
N TRP A 36 -1.65 4.52 -3.31
CA TRP A 36 -2.15 3.48 -4.22
C TRP A 36 -1.31 3.32 -5.49
N PHE A 37 -0.50 4.34 -5.81
CA PHE A 37 0.41 4.37 -6.95
C PHE A 37 1.88 4.22 -6.57
N ALA A 38 2.21 4.11 -5.29
CA ALA A 38 3.59 3.96 -4.84
C ALA A 38 4.10 2.56 -5.17
N LYS A 39 5.31 2.46 -5.71
CA LYS A 39 5.89 1.17 -6.06
C LYS A 39 6.45 0.52 -4.80
N ASN A 40 6.07 -0.72 -4.56
CA ASN A 40 6.61 -1.54 -3.48
C ASN A 40 7.62 -2.54 -4.04
N TYR A 41 8.73 -2.72 -3.34
CA TYR A 41 9.77 -3.68 -3.69
C TYR A 41 9.65 -4.88 -2.76
N TYR A 42 9.30 -6.04 -3.33
CA TYR A 42 9.00 -7.25 -2.58
C TYR A 42 10.25 -8.11 -2.36
N PHE A 43 10.35 -8.69 -1.17
CA PHE A 43 11.43 -9.54 -0.73
C PHE A 43 10.85 -10.69 0.12
N TYR A 44 11.68 -11.69 0.38
CA TYR A 44 11.37 -12.76 1.31
C TYR A 44 12.59 -13.10 2.15
N THR A 45 12.36 -13.65 3.33
CA THR A 45 13.40 -14.17 4.22
C THR A 45 12.90 -15.40 4.95
N PHE A 46 13.83 -16.19 5.46
CA PHE A 46 13.54 -17.37 6.27
C PHE A 46 13.79 -17.08 7.75
N PHE A 47 12.88 -17.55 8.60
CA PHE A 47 13.03 -17.54 10.05
C PHE A 47 12.86 -18.95 10.60
N GLN A 48 13.51 -19.22 11.74
CA GLN A 48 13.32 -20.47 12.48
C GLN A 48 11.95 -20.54 13.18
N SER A 49 11.33 -19.39 13.46
CA SER A 49 10.02 -19.30 14.09
C SER A 49 9.28 -18.05 13.61
N GLY A 50 7.98 -18.19 13.34
CA GLY A 50 7.08 -17.10 12.98
C GLY A 50 6.42 -16.44 14.19
N LYS A 51 6.77 -16.87 15.41
CA LYS A 51 6.16 -16.35 16.64
C LYS A 51 6.47 -14.85 16.75
N GLY A 52 5.42 -14.06 16.90
CA GLY A 52 5.55 -12.60 17.00
C GLY A 52 5.70 -11.89 15.65
N ILE A 53 5.58 -12.60 14.52
CA ILE A 53 5.53 -12.00 13.18
C ILE A 53 4.10 -12.08 12.67
N SER A 54 3.55 -10.96 12.20
CA SER A 54 2.18 -10.89 11.69
C SER A 54 2.12 -10.07 10.41
N ARG A 55 1.11 -10.37 9.59
CA ARG A 55 0.82 -9.60 8.37
C ARG A 55 0.53 -8.14 8.73
N GLY A 56 1.14 -7.22 8.01
CA GLY A 56 1.03 -5.78 8.24
C GLY A 56 2.01 -5.22 9.27
N MET A 57 2.82 -6.06 9.92
CA MET A 57 3.86 -5.62 10.85
C MET A 57 4.82 -4.64 10.16
N PRO A 58 5.13 -3.49 10.77
CA PRO A 58 6.02 -2.49 10.19
C PRO A 58 7.47 -2.98 10.20
N ILE A 59 8.16 -2.79 9.07
CA ILE A 59 9.61 -2.94 8.99
C ILE A 59 10.21 -1.57 9.28
N THR A 60 11.02 -1.49 10.32
CA THR A 60 11.64 -0.25 10.75
C THR A 60 13.13 -0.25 10.48
N PHE A 61 13.66 0.91 10.10
CA PHE A 61 15.08 1.15 9.97
C PHE A 61 15.41 2.50 10.58
N LYS A 62 16.30 2.52 11.58
CA LYS A 62 16.66 3.72 12.35
C LYS A 62 15.44 4.49 12.90
N GLY A 63 14.39 3.76 13.32
CA GLY A 63 13.16 4.33 13.86
C GLY A 63 12.13 4.79 12.82
N PHE A 64 12.42 4.67 11.52
CA PHE A 64 11.46 4.98 10.46
C PHE A 64 10.80 3.72 9.93
N GLU A 65 9.49 3.75 9.72
CA GLU A 65 8.80 2.70 8.96
C GLU A 65 9.19 2.78 7.49
N ILE A 66 9.87 1.76 7.00
CA ILE A 66 10.38 1.67 5.62
C ILE A 66 9.63 0.64 4.77
N GLY A 67 8.77 -0.16 5.37
CA GLY A 67 8.07 -1.24 4.70
C GLY A 67 7.13 -1.99 5.63
N LYS A 68 6.50 -3.05 5.14
CA LYS A 68 5.63 -3.92 5.95
C LYS A 68 5.73 -5.38 5.53
N VAL A 69 5.41 -6.27 6.46
CA VAL A 69 5.20 -7.70 6.20
C VAL A 69 3.94 -7.90 5.38
N SER A 70 4.03 -8.59 4.24
CA SER A 70 2.89 -8.87 3.36
C SER A 70 2.22 -10.22 3.66
N SER A 71 3.00 -11.26 3.97
CA SER A 71 2.51 -12.57 4.38
C SER A 71 3.55 -13.32 5.20
N VAL A 72 3.07 -14.29 5.98
CA VAL A 72 3.89 -15.22 6.75
C VAL A 72 3.36 -16.60 6.44
N GLU A 73 4.22 -17.45 5.91
CA GLU A 73 3.88 -18.78 5.40
C GLU A 73 4.89 -19.80 5.96
N MET A 74 4.52 -21.07 5.94
CA MET A 74 5.43 -22.16 6.28
C MET A 74 5.65 -22.99 5.01
N ASN A 75 6.91 -23.20 4.64
CA ASN A 75 7.22 -24.01 3.47
C ASN A 75 7.17 -25.52 3.78
N ASP A 76 7.32 -26.35 2.76
CA ASP A 76 7.32 -27.82 2.87
C ASP A 76 8.46 -28.38 3.75
N LYS A 77 9.48 -27.56 4.04
CA LYS A 77 10.61 -27.90 4.91
C LYS A 77 10.40 -27.44 6.36
N ASN A 78 9.19 -27.00 6.72
CA ASN A 78 8.85 -26.43 8.03
C ASN A 78 9.64 -25.16 8.39
N GLU A 79 10.15 -24.43 7.39
CA GLU A 79 10.77 -23.13 7.58
C GLU A 79 9.71 -22.03 7.46
N VAL A 80 9.81 -21.00 8.29
CA VAL A 80 8.89 -19.86 8.20
C VAL A 80 9.41 -18.90 7.14
N VAL A 81 8.62 -18.72 6.09
CA VAL A 81 8.87 -17.78 5.00
C VAL A 81 8.09 -16.49 5.28
N VAL A 82 8.82 -15.39 5.43
CA VAL A 82 8.22 -14.08 5.63
C VAL A 82 8.39 -13.27 4.36
N HIS A 83 7.27 -12.95 3.73
CA HIS A 83 7.22 -12.02 2.61
C HIS A 83 7.00 -10.62 3.12
N TYR A 84 7.75 -9.68 2.57
CA TYR A 84 7.63 -8.28 2.93
C TYR A 84 7.94 -7.38 1.75
N TYR A 85 7.60 -6.11 1.89
CA TYR A 85 7.96 -5.11 0.91
C TYR A 85 8.54 -3.86 1.56
N ILE A 86 9.39 -3.19 0.80
CA ILE A 86 10.01 -1.92 1.15
C ILE A 86 9.42 -0.85 0.22
N TYR A 87 9.05 0.30 0.80
CA TYR A 87 8.56 1.43 0.03
C TYR A 87 9.66 1.93 -0.93
N ASP A 88 9.28 2.29 -2.15
CA ASP A 88 10.18 2.90 -3.15
C ASP A 88 11.08 4.00 -2.60
N THR A 89 10.52 4.85 -1.75
CA THR A 89 11.18 5.99 -1.10
C THR A 89 12.42 5.56 -0.31
N TYR A 90 12.43 4.32 0.21
CA TYR A 90 13.52 3.77 1.03
C TYR A 90 14.30 2.66 0.34
N TYR A 91 13.94 2.26 -0.88
CA TYR A 91 14.59 1.15 -1.58
C TYR A 91 16.11 1.34 -1.70
N SER A 92 16.57 2.55 -1.99
CA SER A 92 18.01 2.90 -2.07
C SER A 92 18.79 2.69 -0.76
N LYS A 93 18.11 2.55 0.38
CA LYS A 93 18.71 2.33 1.70
C LYS A 93 18.90 0.84 2.02
N VAL A 94 18.18 -0.04 1.34
CA VAL A 94 18.30 -1.49 1.48
C VAL A 94 19.34 -1.99 0.49
N LYS A 95 20.45 -2.51 0.99
CA LYS A 95 21.59 -2.96 0.18
C LYS A 95 21.75 -4.48 0.25
N LEU A 96 22.53 -5.03 -0.68
CA LEU A 96 22.98 -6.42 -0.62
C LEU A 96 23.61 -6.71 0.77
N ASN A 97 23.26 -7.85 1.36
CA ASN A 97 23.66 -8.28 2.71
C ASN A 97 23.03 -7.49 3.87
N SER A 98 21.93 -6.77 3.62
CA SER A 98 21.11 -6.24 4.73
C SER A 98 20.48 -7.40 5.50
N VAL A 99 20.51 -7.31 6.83
CA VAL A 99 19.94 -8.30 7.74
C VAL A 99 18.66 -7.76 8.34
N ILE A 100 17.65 -8.61 8.47
CA ILE A 100 16.39 -8.30 9.15
C ILE A 100 16.33 -9.08 10.45
N GLU A 101 16.01 -8.40 11.53
CA GLU A 101 15.94 -8.97 12.87
C GLU A 101 14.56 -8.71 13.48
N LEU A 102 14.02 -9.70 14.18
CA LEU A 102 12.84 -9.52 14.98
C LEU A 102 13.26 -8.92 16.33
N ALA A 103 12.95 -7.65 16.54
CA ALA A 103 13.22 -6.98 17.82
C ALA A 103 12.33 -7.59 18.92
N SER A 104 12.89 -8.46 19.75
CA SER A 104 12.24 -8.91 20.99
C SER A 104 12.64 -7.98 22.13
N SER A 105 11.71 -7.17 22.63
CA SER A 105 11.95 -6.43 23.87
C SER A 105 12.09 -7.43 25.02
N PRO A 106 13.18 -7.43 25.79
CA PRO A 106 13.34 -8.33 26.93
C PRO A 106 12.42 -7.99 28.11
N LEU A 107 11.65 -6.89 28.04
CA LEU A 107 10.81 -6.41 29.14
C LEU A 107 9.32 -6.72 29.00
N GLY A 108 8.85 -7.30 27.88
CA GLY A 108 7.44 -7.60 27.65
C GLY A 108 6.61 -6.36 27.37
#